data_AF-A0A257GTJ5-F1
#
_entry.id   AF-A0A257GTJ5-F1
#
_cell.length_a   1.000
_cell.length_b   1.000
_cell.length_c   1.000
_cell.angle_alpha   90.00
_cell.angle_beta   90.00
_cell.angle_gamma   90.00
#
_symmetry.space_group_name_H-M   'P 1'
#
loop_
_entity.id
_entity.type
_entity.pdbx_description
1 polymer ?
#
loop_
_entity_poly.entity_id
_entity_poly.type
_entity_poly.pdbx_seq_one_letter_code
_entity_poly.pdbx_strand_id
1 'polypeptide(L)' 'MNTSAKARPPLKSLDEALAELLGYAAVSPVMEPVSTFDADGRVLALEKVNARQLSAADLQAGGA' A
#
# COMPACT_ATOMS: atom_id res chain seq x y z
N MET A 1 -2.60 2.78 53.67
CA MET A 1 -1.78 1.63 53.22
C MET A 1 -2.19 1.28 51.79
N ASN A 2 -1.42 1.72 50.80
CA ASN A 2 -1.24 1.14 49.44
C ASN A 2 -0.41 2.11 48.55
N THR A 3 0.92 1.99 48.64
CA THR A 3 1.84 1.40 47.62
C THR A 3 2.32 2.40 46.57
N SER A 4 3.57 2.85 46.74
CA SER A 4 4.35 3.65 45.80
C SER A 4 4.17 3.16 44.35
N ALA A 5 3.49 3.95 43.52
CA ALA A 5 3.32 3.63 42.10
C ALA A 5 4.71 3.53 41.46
N LYS A 6 5.10 2.31 41.08
CA LYS A 6 6.36 2.04 40.38
C LYS A 6 6.38 2.92 39.12
N ALA A 7 7.37 3.80 39.00
CA ALA A 7 7.49 4.73 37.88
C ALA A 7 7.44 3.94 36.57
N ARG A 8 6.39 4.18 35.78
CA ARG A 8 6.21 3.53 34.49
C ARG A 8 7.30 4.05 33.56
N PRO A 9 8.03 3.19 32.83
CA PRO A 9 8.98 3.66 31.84
C PRO A 9 8.27 4.60 30.85
N PRO A 10 9.00 5.59 30.29
CA PRO A 10 8.44 6.52 29.33
C PRO A 10 7.86 5.78 28.12
N LEU A 11 6.79 6.32 27.55
CA LEU A 11 6.17 5.76 26.35
C LEU A 11 7.13 5.92 25.17
N LYS A 12 7.13 4.94 24.27
CA LYS A 12 7.80 5.03 22.97
C LYS A 12 7.24 6.22 22.18
N SER A 13 8.06 6.82 21.32
CA SER A 13 7.54 7.78 20.34
C SER A 13 6.61 7.09 19.35
N LEU A 14 5.73 7.86 18.70
CA LEU A 14 4.82 7.32 17.70
C LEU A 14 5.58 6.67 16.53
N ASP A 15 6.66 7.30 16.08
CA ASP A 15 7.46 6.81 14.97
C ASP A 15 8.13 5.47 15.31
N GLU A 16 8.69 5.34 16.52
CA GLU A 16 9.28 4.09 17.00
C GLU A 16 8.23 2.97 17.10
N ALA A 17 7.07 3.29 17.67
CA ALA A 17 5.98 2.32 17.80
C ALA A 17 5.43 1.88 16.42
N LEU A 18 5.33 2.82 15.47
CA LEU A 18 4.85 2.54 14.12
C LEU A 18 5.85 1.72 13.32
N ALA A 19 7.15 2.04 13.40
CA ALA A 19 8.19 1.27 12.75
C ALA A 19 8.24 -0.18 13.27
N GLU A 20 8.14 -0.36 14.59
CA GLU A 20 8.07 -1.69 15.20
C GLU A 20 6.82 -2.45 14.78
N LEU A 21 5.65 -1.80 14.77
CA LEU A 21 4.39 -2.41 14.35
C LEU A 21 4.43 -2.85 12.88
N LEU A 22 4.88 -1.97 11.98
CA LEU A 22 4.97 -2.26 10.56
C LEU A 22 6.05 -3.31 10.26
N GLY A 23 7.08 -3.43 11.10
CA GLY A 23 8.08 -4.48 11.00
C GLY A 23 7.52 -5.90 11.16
N TYR A 24 6.37 -6.06 11.82
CA TYR A 24 5.67 -7.35 11.91
C TYR A 24 4.72 -7.63 10.74
N ALA A 25 4.40 -6.63 9.91
CA ALA A 25 3.46 -6.79 8.81
C ALA A 25 4.13 -7.52 7.64
N ALA A 26 3.51 -8.61 7.17
CA ALA A 26 3.91 -9.31 5.96
C ALA A 26 2.95 -8.98 4.81
N VAL A 27 3.49 -8.89 3.58
CA VAL A 27 2.66 -8.75 2.38
C VAL A 27 1.83 -10.02 2.20
N SER A 28 0.53 -9.87 1.95
CA SER A 28 -0.34 -11.01 1.65
C SER A 28 0.06 -11.61 0.29
N PRO A 29 0.34 -12.93 0.18
CA PRO A 29 0.67 -13.58 -1.09
C PRO A 29 -0.57 -13.87 -1.94
N VAL A 30 -1.77 -13.61 -1.41
CA VAL A 30 -3.03 -13.88 -2.11
C VAL A 30 -3.23 -12.85 -3.21
N MET A 31 -3.51 -13.34 -4.41
CA MET A 31 -3.84 -12.53 -5.57
C MET A 31 -5.20 -12.96 -6.09
N GLU A 32 -5.99 -11.98 -6.55
CA GLU A 32 -7.26 -12.25 -7.21
C GLU A 32 -7.37 -11.46 -8.51
N PRO A 33 -7.88 -12.07 -9.59
CA PRO A 33 -8.14 -11.36 -10.83
C PRO A 33 -9.42 -10.52 -10.66
N VAL A 34 -9.30 -9.23 -10.90
CA VAL A 34 -10.43 -8.29 -10.91
C VAL A 34 -10.54 -7.59 -12.27
N SER A 35 -11.76 -7.21 -12.62
CA SER A 35 -12.00 -6.32 -13.76
C SER A 35 -11.27 -4.99 -13.53
N THR A 36 -10.75 -4.38 -14.58
CA THR A 36 -10.05 -3.07 -14.50
C THR A 36 -10.94 -1.98 -13.89
N PHE A 37 -12.25 -2.05 -14.09
CA PHE A 37 -13.20 -1.09 -13.50
C PHE A 37 -13.31 -1.25 -11.98
N ASP A 38 -13.20 -2.48 -11.46
CA ASP A 38 -13.30 -2.79 -10.04
C ASP A 38 -11.92 -2.83 -9.34
N ALA A 39 -10.86 -2.54 -10.09
CA ALA A 39 -9.48 -2.55 -9.60
C ALA A 39 -9.06 -1.26 -8.90
N ASP A 40 -9.92 -0.23 -8.87
CA ASP A 40 -9.62 1.03 -8.20
C ASP A 40 -9.36 0.82 -6.70
N GLY A 41 -8.32 1.46 -6.18
CA GLY A 41 -7.87 1.29 -4.79
C GLY A 41 -7.19 -0.05 -4.45
N ARG A 42 -7.02 -0.97 -5.42
CA ARG A 42 -6.31 -2.24 -5.21
C ARG A 42 -4.83 -2.14 -5.58
N VAL A 43 -4.02 -3.01 -4.99
CA VAL A 43 -2.58 -3.11 -5.28
C VAL A 43 -2.35 -4.09 -6.41
N LEU A 44 -1.56 -3.69 -7.41
CA LEU A 44 -1.10 -4.60 -8.47
C LEU A 44 -0.21 -5.68 -7.87
N ALA A 45 -0.62 -6.93 -8.03
CA ALA A 45 0.13 -8.05 -7.48
C ALA A 45 1.31 -8.49 -8.36
N LEU A 46 1.26 -8.17 -9.66
CA LEU A 46 2.32 -8.44 -10.63
C LEU A 46 2.58 -7.18 -11.46
N GLU A 47 3.82 -7.03 -11.92
CA GLU A 47 4.16 -6.00 -12.90
C GLU A 47 3.35 -6.21 -14.19
N LYS A 48 2.69 -5.16 -14.65
CA LYS A 48 1.91 -5.19 -15.90
C LYS A 48 2.56 -4.30 -16.93
N VAL A 49 3.27 -4.91 -17.88
CA VAL A 49 3.78 -4.21 -19.05
C VAL A 49 2.69 -4.17 -20.13
N ASN A 50 2.32 -2.97 -20.57
CA ASN A 50 1.40 -2.81 -21.71
C ASN A 50 2.14 -3.17 -23.00
N ALA A 51 1.91 -4.36 -23.54
CA ALA A 51 2.57 -4.85 -24.76
C ALA A 51 2.08 -4.19 -26.07
N ARG A 52 1.27 -3.14 -26.01
CA ARG A 52 0.72 -2.46 -27.19
C ARG A 52 1.52 -1.19 -27.48
N GLN A 53 2.15 -1.14 -28.65
CA GLN A 53 2.75 0.09 -29.18
C GLN A 53 1.64 1.10 -29.49
N LEU A 54 1.72 2.30 -28.92
CA LEU A 54 0.86 3.40 -29.33
C LEU A 54 1.32 3.91 -30.69
N SER A 55 0.40 4.03 -31.64
CA SER A 55 0.67 4.58 -32.96
C SER A 55 0.48 6.10 -32.96
N ALA A 56 1.16 6.82 -33.86
CA ALA A 56 0.96 8.28 -33.99
C ALA A 56 -0.49 8.65 -34.35
N ALA A 57 -1.21 7.76 -35.04
CA ALA A 57 -2.63 7.91 -35.33
C ALA A 57 -3.51 7.89 -34.07
N ASP A 58 -3.15 7.13 -33.03
CA ASP A 58 -3.89 7.09 -31.76
C ASP A 58 -3.87 8.47 -31.05
N LEU A 59 -2.85 9.30 -31.29
CA LEU A 59 -2.68 10.61 -30.66
C LEU A 59 -3.33 11.76 -31.43
N GLN A 60 -3.70 11.56 -32.71
CA GLN A 60 -4.29 12.61 -33.55
C GLN A 60 -5.83 12.71 -33.43
N ALA A 61 -6.49 11.77 -32.75
CA ALA A 61 -7.95 11.68 -32.68
C ALA A 61 -8.63 12.69 -31.72
N GLY A 62 -7.93 13.75 -31.28
CA GLY A 62 -8.43 14.77 -30.35
C GLY A 62 -8.77 16.13 -30.96
N GLY A 63 -8.88 16.24 -32.30
CA GLY A 63 -9.16 17.49 -32.99
C GLY A 63 -10.28 17.37 -34.02
N ALA A 64 -11.51 17.64 -33.60
CA ALA A 64 -12.63 18.04 -34.45
C ALA A 64 -13.50 19.03 -33.66
#